data_AF-A0A955PKL2-F1
#
_entry.id   AF-A0A955PKL2-F1
#
_cell.length_a   1.000
_cell.length_b   1.000
_cell.length_c   1.000
_cell.angle_alpha   90.00
_cell.angle_beta   90.00
_cell.angle_gamma   90.00
#
_symmetry.space_group_name_H-M   'P 1'
#
loop_
_entity.id
_entity.type
_entity.pdbx_description
1 polymer ?
#
loop_
_entity_poly.entity_id
_entity_poly.type
_entity_poly.pdbx_seq_one_letter_code
_entity_poly.pdbx_strand_id
1 'polypeptide(L)'
;MRSFIVSAIGSLCLILSWIIDSSACTCFCLYTPEGPVFGSNLDLFFPADGLVFINHRGIEKEGFEASPTGETAKWVSKYGSVTFNLAGREWAFGGMNEAGLVLGSMELLKAEFPEADHRPGLPIGVWAQYVLDTCGSVEEAIEVDSRVRIEDAAPPIHYLIADASGNCV
;
A
#
# COMPACT_ATOMS: atom_id res chain seq x y z
N MET A 1 30.78 -7.46 44.22
CA MET A 1 30.84 -6.14 43.55
C MET A 1 31.18 -6.24 42.06
N ARG A 2 32.31 -6.84 41.64
CA ARG A 2 32.69 -6.99 40.21
C ARG A 2 31.64 -7.71 39.33
N SER A 3 31.07 -8.82 39.78
CA SER A 3 30.06 -9.59 39.01
C SER A 3 28.74 -8.83 38.80
N PHE A 4 28.33 -8.02 39.78
CA PHE A 4 27.12 -7.19 39.68
C PHE A 4 27.28 -6.05 38.66
N ILE A 5 28.48 -5.45 38.61
CA ILE A 5 28.81 -4.38 37.65
C ILE A 5 28.87 -4.92 36.22
N VAL A 6 29.45 -6.12 36.01
CA VAL A 6 29.48 -6.76 34.68
C VAL A 6 28.08 -7.12 34.21
N SER A 7 27.22 -7.63 35.09
CA SER A 7 25.83 -7.94 34.74
C SER A 7 25.01 -6.68 34.44
N ALA A 8 25.18 -5.60 35.22
CA ALA A 8 24.49 -4.34 34.99
C ALA A 8 24.92 -3.65 33.69
N ILE A 9 26.22 -3.69 33.35
CA ILE A 9 26.74 -3.17 32.07
C ILE A 9 26.23 -4.02 30.90
N GLY A 10 26.19 -5.34 31.03
CA GLY A 10 25.63 -6.24 30.02
C GLY A 10 24.15 -5.97 29.74
N SER A 11 23.34 -5.81 30.79
CA SER A 11 21.92 -5.44 30.66
C SER A 11 21.73 -4.04 30.08
N LEU A 12 22.57 -3.07 30.43
CA LEU A 12 22.52 -1.71 29.86
C LEU A 12 22.88 -1.70 28.37
N CYS A 13 23.89 -2.47 27.94
CA CYS A 13 24.22 -2.62 26.53
C CYS A 13 23.10 -3.32 25.72
N LEU A 14 22.42 -4.30 26.33
CA LEU A 14 21.25 -4.96 25.73
C LEU A 14 20.01 -4.07 25.68
N ILE A 15 19.92 -3.01 26.48
CA ILE A 15 18.81 -2.03 26.42
C ILE A 15 19.16 -0.91 25.44
N LEU A 16 20.43 -0.49 25.37
CA LEU A 16 20.91 0.54 24.45
C LEU A 16 20.98 0.07 22.99
N SER A 17 21.06 -1.24 22.73
CA SER A 17 21.02 -1.81 21.37
C SER A 17 19.63 -1.82 20.71
N TRP A 18 18.58 -1.34 21.40
CA TRP A 18 17.20 -1.29 20.90
C TRP A 18 16.77 0.08 20.37
N ILE A 19 17.66 1.08 20.40
CA ILE A 19 17.36 2.41 19.84
C ILE A 19 17.99 2.51 18.45
N ILE A 20 17.63 1.58 17.58
CA ILE A 20 17.85 1.75 16.14
C ILE A 20 16.55 2.38 15.64
N ASP A 21 16.58 3.66 15.27
CA ASP A 21 15.49 4.26 14.51
C ASP A 21 15.34 3.48 13.21
N SER A 22 14.32 2.64 13.17
CA SER A 22 13.92 1.93 11.96
C SER A 22 12.97 2.86 11.19
N SER A 23 13.50 3.59 10.22
CA SER A 23 12.71 4.35 9.25
C SER A 23 12.09 3.35 8.27
N ALA A 24 10.86 2.94 8.52
CA ALA A 24 10.15 1.96 7.72
C ALA A 24 8.64 2.24 7.77
N CYS A 25 8.03 2.29 6.60
CA CYS A 25 6.59 2.36 6.48
C CYS A 25 5.96 1.19 7.25
N THR A 26 4.92 1.49 8.02
CA THR A 26 4.19 0.55 8.87
C THR A 26 2.71 0.77 8.61
N CYS A 27 1.99 -0.32 8.36
CA CYS A 27 0.53 -0.34 8.31
C CYS A 27 -0.02 -1.31 9.35
N PHE A 28 -1.20 -1.02 9.90
CA PHE A 28 -1.88 -1.92 10.81
C PHE A 28 -3.40 -1.84 10.66
N CYS A 29 -4.07 -2.94 11.00
CA CYS A 29 -5.51 -3.00 11.21
C CYS A 29 -5.78 -3.41 12.66
N LEU A 30 -6.61 -2.65 13.37
CA LEU A 30 -7.02 -2.92 14.75
C LEU A 30 -8.53 -3.00 14.84
N TYR A 31 -9.03 -3.99 15.57
CA TYR A 31 -10.44 -4.07 15.93
C TYR A 31 -10.68 -3.28 17.22
N THR A 32 -11.59 -2.32 17.19
CA THR A 32 -12.11 -1.64 18.38
C THR A 32 -13.60 -1.97 18.58
N PRO A 33 -14.17 -1.74 19.77
CA PRO A 33 -15.61 -1.88 19.98
C PRO A 33 -16.48 -1.03 19.04
N GLU A 34 -15.94 0.08 18.53
CA GLU A 34 -16.61 1.01 17.63
C GLU A 34 -16.44 0.67 16.14
N GLY A 35 -15.54 -0.26 15.80
CA GLY A 35 -15.27 -0.70 14.44
C GLY A 35 -13.79 -0.95 14.16
N PRO A 36 -13.45 -1.44 12.95
CA PRO A 36 -12.06 -1.57 12.53
C PRO A 36 -11.41 -0.20 12.30
N VAL A 37 -10.14 -0.08 12.67
CA VAL A 37 -9.29 1.09 12.46
C VAL A 37 -8.06 0.68 11.67
N PHE A 38 -7.83 1.35 10.55
CA PHE A 38 -6.61 1.23 9.76
C PHE A 38 -5.68 2.40 10.04
N GLY A 39 -4.40 2.11 10.26
CA GLY A 39 -3.36 3.13 10.43
C GLY A 39 -2.18 2.86 9.51
N SER A 40 -1.57 3.92 9.02
CA SER A 40 -0.36 3.87 8.19
C SER A 40 0.51 5.09 8.44
N ASN A 41 1.83 4.92 8.45
CA ASN A 41 2.79 6.00 8.28
C ASN A 41 3.55 5.85 6.95
N LEU A 42 4.12 6.96 6.50
CA LEU A 42 4.96 7.03 5.31
C LEU A 42 6.32 7.58 5.70
N ASP A 43 7.31 6.69 5.74
CA ASP A 43 8.69 7.04 6.07
C ASP A 43 9.50 7.16 4.77
N LEU A 44 9.59 8.38 4.24
CA LEU A 44 10.35 8.70 3.03
C LEU A 44 11.75 9.23 3.38
N PHE A 45 12.76 8.71 2.67
CA PHE A 45 14.16 9.13 2.84
C PHE A 45 14.52 10.42 2.09
N PHE A 46 13.59 10.98 1.32
CA PHE A 46 13.75 12.24 0.60
C PHE A 46 12.53 13.14 0.82
N PRO A 47 12.71 14.48 0.81
CA PRO A 47 11.60 15.41 0.94
C PRO A 47 10.60 15.24 -0.20
N ALA A 48 9.33 15.05 0.14
CA ALA A 48 8.22 15.04 -0.80
C ALA A 48 6.99 15.70 -0.16
N ASP A 49 6.20 16.39 -0.98
CA ASP A 49 4.92 16.94 -0.54
C ASP A 49 3.85 15.85 -0.60
N GLY A 50 3.16 15.62 0.52
CA GLY A 50 1.99 14.76 0.57
C GLY A 50 0.78 15.48 -0.02
N LEU A 51 0.21 14.94 -1.10
CA LEU A 51 -0.99 15.46 -1.73
C LEU A 51 -2.20 14.62 -1.35
N VAL A 52 -3.34 15.28 -1.09
CA VAL A 52 -4.62 14.61 -0.87
C VAL A 52 -5.53 14.87 -2.06
N PHE A 53 -6.05 13.80 -2.65
CA PHE A 53 -6.99 13.88 -3.77
C PHE A 53 -8.34 13.28 -3.41
N ILE A 54 -9.39 13.89 -3.96
CA ILE A 54 -10.74 13.31 -4.02
C ILE A 54 -10.94 12.81 -5.45
N ASN A 55 -11.17 11.52 -5.60
CA ASN A 55 -11.40 10.86 -6.87
C ASN A 55 -12.88 10.50 -6.98
N HIS A 56 -13.51 10.83 -8.11
CA HIS A 56 -14.94 10.60 -8.32
C HIS A 56 -15.20 9.22 -8.93
N ARG A 57 -16.36 8.63 -8.59
CA ARG A 57 -16.93 7.47 -9.29
C ARG A 57 -17.42 7.86 -10.69
N GLY A 58 -17.55 6.88 -11.58
CA GLY A 58 -18.06 7.04 -12.95
C GLY A 58 -17.05 7.60 -13.94
N ILE A 59 -15.76 7.59 -13.61
CA ILE A 59 -14.69 8.09 -14.48
C ILE A 59 -14.07 6.92 -15.23
N GLU A 60 -14.09 6.99 -16.56
CA GLU A 60 -13.37 6.07 -17.44
C GLU A 60 -11.87 6.30 -17.33
N LYS A 61 -11.12 5.22 -17.15
CA LYS A 61 -9.67 5.21 -16.94
C LYS A 61 -9.02 4.11 -17.77
N GLU A 62 -7.81 4.37 -18.20
CA GLU A 62 -7.00 3.46 -19.00
C GLU A 62 -5.56 3.48 -18.47
N GLY A 63 -5.00 2.30 -18.23
CA GLY A 63 -3.59 2.12 -17.92
C GLY A 63 -2.73 2.34 -19.15
N PHE A 64 -1.45 2.63 -18.97
CA PHE A 64 -0.53 2.90 -20.07
C PHE A 64 0.42 1.75 -20.37
N GLU A 65 0.56 0.77 -19.46
CA GLU A 65 1.36 -0.42 -19.70
C GLU A 65 0.54 -1.48 -20.45
N ALA A 66 0.93 -1.73 -21.69
CA ALA A 66 0.27 -2.71 -22.53
C ALA A 66 0.74 -4.14 -22.19
N SER A 67 -0.17 -5.10 -22.32
CA SER A 67 0.17 -6.52 -22.35
C SER A 67 1.04 -6.84 -23.59
N PRO A 68 1.66 -8.03 -23.65
CA PRO A 68 2.36 -8.49 -24.86
C PRO A 68 1.48 -8.54 -26.12
N THR A 69 0.14 -8.57 -25.96
CA THR A 69 -0.83 -8.53 -27.08
C THR A 69 -1.24 -7.10 -27.47
N GLY A 70 -0.74 -6.08 -26.77
CA GLY A 70 -1.04 -4.66 -27.02
C GLY A 70 -2.27 -4.13 -26.29
N GLU A 71 -2.84 -4.88 -25.36
CA GLU A 71 -4.04 -4.49 -24.60
C GLU A 71 -3.66 -3.79 -23.30
N THR A 72 -4.31 -2.67 -23.00
CA THR A 72 -4.18 -1.92 -21.75
C THR A 72 -5.34 -2.23 -20.81
N ALA A 73 -5.10 -2.11 -19.50
CA ALA A 73 -6.19 -2.21 -18.53
C ALA A 73 -7.14 -1.02 -18.68
N LYS A 74 -8.46 -1.29 -18.76
CA LYS A 74 -9.50 -0.25 -18.87
C LYS A 74 -10.56 -0.48 -17.81
N TRP A 75 -10.98 0.57 -17.14
CA TRP A 75 -12.00 0.48 -16.10
C TRP A 75 -12.82 1.76 -15.96
N VAL A 76 -13.92 1.65 -15.23
CA VAL A 76 -14.71 2.79 -14.76
C VAL A 76 -14.65 2.78 -13.25
N SER A 77 -14.36 3.90 -12.61
CA SER A 77 -14.37 3.98 -11.15
C SER A 77 -15.77 3.67 -10.61
N LYS A 78 -15.93 2.50 -9.98
CA LYS A 78 -17.17 2.08 -9.32
C LYS A 78 -17.37 2.86 -8.02
N TYR A 79 -16.27 3.15 -7.33
CA TYR A 79 -16.24 3.88 -6.07
C TYR A 79 -15.47 5.20 -6.18
N GLY A 80 -15.95 6.22 -5.48
CA GLY A 80 -15.16 7.41 -5.16
C GLY A 80 -14.19 7.12 -4.03
N SER A 81 -13.04 7.81 -4.02
CA SER A 81 -11.98 7.59 -3.02
C SER A 81 -11.28 8.87 -2.60
N VAL A 82 -10.69 8.84 -1.41
CA VAL A 82 -9.75 9.84 -0.92
C VAL A 82 -8.38 9.18 -0.80
N THR A 83 -7.37 9.76 -1.47
CA THR A 83 -6.04 9.15 -1.55
C THR A 83 -4.94 10.12 -1.15
N PHE A 84 -3.88 9.56 -0.57
CA PHE A 84 -2.60 10.22 -0.33
C PHE A 84 -1.63 9.86 -1.45
N ASN A 85 -1.04 10.87 -2.09
CA ASN A 85 -0.23 10.69 -3.29
C ASN A 85 1.06 11.53 -3.19
N LEU A 86 2.13 11.06 -3.83
CA LEU A 86 3.40 11.80 -3.96
C LEU A 86 3.69 12.28 -5.39
N ALA A 87 3.17 11.59 -6.40
CA ALA A 87 3.51 11.82 -7.81
C ALA A 87 2.44 12.60 -8.59
N GLY A 88 1.19 12.60 -8.12
CA GLY A 88 0.05 13.24 -8.79
C GLY A 88 -1.26 12.48 -8.58
N ARG A 89 -2.36 13.00 -9.12
CA ARG A 89 -3.69 12.34 -9.06
C ARG A 89 -3.63 10.97 -9.74
N GLU A 90 -4.45 10.03 -9.27
CA GLU A 90 -4.56 8.65 -9.80
C GLU A 90 -3.33 7.75 -9.56
N TRP A 91 -2.35 8.23 -8.77
CA TRP A 91 -1.16 7.49 -8.37
C TRP A 91 -1.10 7.35 -6.84
N ALA A 92 -1.98 6.49 -6.31
CA ALA A 92 -2.22 6.38 -4.87
C ALA A 92 -1.06 5.68 -4.14
N PHE A 93 -0.62 6.24 -3.01
CA PHE A 93 0.27 5.58 -2.04
C PHE A 93 -0.52 4.97 -0.87
N GLY A 94 -1.74 5.45 -0.68
CA GLY A 94 -2.70 4.91 0.26
C GLY A 94 -3.98 5.70 0.16
N GLY A 95 -5.03 5.19 0.78
CA GLY A 95 -6.34 5.85 0.74
C GLY A 95 -7.47 4.91 1.07
N MET A 96 -8.67 5.47 1.09
CA MET A 96 -9.90 4.74 1.36
C MET A 96 -10.97 5.13 0.35
N ASN A 97 -11.74 4.15 -0.10
CA ASN A 97 -12.92 4.39 -0.93
C ASN A 97 -14.21 4.46 -0.12
N GLU A 98 -15.29 4.89 -0.77
CA GLU A 98 -16.59 5.06 -0.11
C GLU A 98 -17.29 3.76 0.31
N ALA A 99 -16.77 2.60 -0.10
CA ALA A 99 -17.21 1.30 0.43
C ALA A 99 -16.49 0.93 1.74
N GLY A 100 -15.47 1.70 2.15
CA GLY A 100 -14.65 1.43 3.32
C GLY A 100 -13.47 0.50 3.05
N LEU A 101 -13.15 0.20 1.78
CA LEU A 101 -11.90 -0.47 1.43
C LEU A 101 -10.75 0.54 1.58
N VAL A 102 -9.73 0.16 2.34
CA VAL A 102 -8.54 0.98 2.61
C VAL A 102 -7.28 0.19 2.25
N LEU A 103 -6.29 0.89 1.71
CA LEU A 103 -5.00 0.34 1.35
C LEU A 103 -3.89 1.29 1.80
N GLY A 104 -2.78 0.71 2.25
CA GLY A 104 -1.53 1.42 2.51
C GLY A 104 -0.34 0.70 1.89
N SER A 105 0.57 1.45 1.29
CA SER A 105 1.81 0.97 0.66
C SER A 105 2.98 0.99 1.64
N MET A 106 3.83 -0.04 1.59
CA MET A 106 5.04 -0.16 2.39
C MET A 106 6.22 -0.63 1.53
N GLU A 107 7.43 -0.15 1.80
CA GLU A 107 8.62 -0.52 1.04
C GLU A 107 9.03 -1.99 1.28
N LEU A 108 9.35 -2.72 0.20
CA LEU A 108 9.88 -4.08 0.28
C LEU A 108 10.94 -4.32 -0.81
N LEU A 109 12.13 -3.73 -0.65
CA LEU A 109 13.22 -3.76 -1.65
C LEU A 109 13.71 -5.15 -2.09
N LYS A 110 13.37 -6.21 -1.35
CA LYS A 110 13.72 -7.59 -1.68
C LYS A 110 12.64 -8.32 -2.48
N ALA A 111 11.48 -7.70 -2.68
CA ALA A 111 10.45 -8.28 -3.52
C ALA A 111 10.83 -8.16 -5.01
N GLU A 112 10.18 -8.96 -5.82
CA GLU A 112 10.30 -8.96 -7.26
C GLU A 112 8.90 -8.73 -7.84
N PHE A 113 8.81 -7.95 -8.92
CA PHE A 113 7.56 -7.85 -9.66
C PHE A 113 7.27 -9.17 -10.38
N PRO A 114 5.98 -9.51 -10.61
CA PRO A 114 5.63 -10.68 -11.39
C PRO A 114 6.24 -10.60 -12.79
N GLU A 115 6.72 -11.73 -13.30
CA GLU A 115 7.15 -11.88 -14.69
C GLU A 115 6.03 -11.48 -15.65
N ALA A 116 6.42 -10.91 -16.79
CA ALA A 116 5.46 -10.48 -17.80
C ALA A 116 4.66 -11.69 -18.31
N ASP A 117 3.33 -11.58 -18.20
CA ASP A 117 2.38 -12.56 -18.72
C ASP A 117 1.33 -11.85 -19.61
N HIS A 118 0.20 -12.51 -19.87
CA HIS A 118 -0.86 -12.02 -20.75
C HIS A 118 -1.69 -10.89 -20.13
N ARG A 119 -1.58 -10.64 -18.81
CA ARG A 119 -2.31 -9.57 -18.13
C ARG A 119 -1.70 -8.21 -18.46
N PRO A 120 -2.53 -7.15 -18.60
CA PRO A 120 -2.05 -5.80 -18.72
C PRO A 120 -1.29 -5.37 -17.45
N GLY A 121 -0.24 -4.58 -17.63
CA GLY A 121 0.56 -4.05 -16.52
C GLY A 121 -0.10 -2.83 -15.88
N LEU A 122 0.14 -2.64 -14.59
CA LEU A 122 -0.18 -1.41 -13.87
C LEU A 122 1.01 -1.04 -12.95
N PRO A 123 1.50 0.21 -13.00
CA PRO A 123 2.43 0.75 -12.02
C PRO A 123 1.85 0.73 -10.62
N ILE A 124 2.71 0.71 -9.60
CA ILE A 124 2.33 0.45 -8.21
C ILE A 124 1.20 1.38 -7.73
N GLY A 125 1.29 2.68 -8.00
CA GLY A 125 0.27 3.63 -7.56
C GLY A 125 -1.01 3.62 -8.41
N VAL A 126 -0.91 3.21 -9.67
CA VAL A 126 -2.08 3.04 -10.54
C VAL A 126 -2.83 1.75 -10.18
N TRP A 127 -2.12 0.69 -9.81
CA TRP A 127 -2.72 -0.54 -9.28
C TRP A 127 -3.46 -0.25 -7.97
N ALA A 128 -2.87 0.51 -7.05
CA ALA A 128 -3.54 0.92 -5.82
C ALA A 128 -4.81 1.73 -6.10
N GLN A 129 -4.75 2.68 -7.04
CA GLN A 129 -5.93 3.43 -7.47
C GLN A 129 -6.98 2.53 -8.14
N TYR A 130 -6.56 1.58 -8.97
CA TYR A 130 -7.44 0.61 -9.64
C TYR A 130 -8.21 -0.25 -8.62
N VAL A 131 -7.54 -0.74 -7.57
CA VAL A 131 -8.17 -1.48 -6.48
C VAL A 131 -9.21 -0.59 -5.77
N LEU A 132 -8.82 0.63 -5.37
CA LEU A 132 -9.74 1.56 -4.70
C LEU A 132 -10.92 1.98 -5.58
N ASP A 133 -10.73 2.06 -6.89
CA ASP A 133 -11.77 2.41 -7.85
C ASP A 133 -12.78 1.28 -8.07
N THR A 134 -12.35 0.01 -7.99
CA THR A 134 -13.12 -1.14 -8.50
C THR A 134 -13.63 -2.09 -7.42
N CYS A 135 -12.99 -2.12 -6.25
CA CYS A 135 -13.24 -3.11 -5.20
C CYS A 135 -13.86 -2.49 -3.95
N GLY A 136 -14.76 -3.20 -3.28
CA GLY A 136 -15.36 -2.83 -1.99
C GLY A 136 -15.04 -3.79 -0.85
N SER A 137 -14.37 -4.92 -1.13
CA SER A 137 -13.92 -5.88 -0.12
C SER A 137 -12.51 -6.41 -0.43
N VAL A 138 -11.90 -7.06 0.56
CA VAL A 138 -10.61 -7.72 0.40
C VAL A 138 -10.69 -8.86 -0.64
N GLU A 139 -11.79 -9.61 -0.68
CA GLU A 139 -11.98 -10.67 -1.67
C GLU A 139 -12.05 -10.13 -3.09
N GLU A 140 -12.76 -9.01 -3.30
CA GLU A 140 -12.78 -8.34 -4.61
C GLU A 140 -11.36 -7.88 -4.99
N ALA A 141 -10.58 -7.33 -4.04
CA ALA A 141 -9.20 -6.91 -4.28
C ALA A 141 -8.28 -8.08 -4.71
N ILE A 142 -8.39 -9.23 -4.04
CA ILE A 142 -7.66 -10.45 -4.40
C ILE A 142 -8.08 -10.96 -5.78
N GLU A 143 -9.38 -10.90 -6.10
CA GLU A 143 -9.89 -11.35 -7.39
C GLU A 143 -9.38 -10.46 -8.53
N VAL A 144 -9.44 -9.13 -8.39
CA VAL A 144 -9.00 -8.23 -9.48
C VAL A 144 -7.51 -8.28 -9.73
N ASP A 145 -6.69 -8.60 -8.72
CA ASP A 145 -5.24 -8.78 -8.89
C ASP A 145 -4.92 -9.95 -9.85
N SER A 146 -5.82 -10.92 -9.99
CA SER A 146 -5.67 -11.99 -10.99
C SER A 146 -5.87 -11.53 -12.44
N ARG A 147 -6.39 -10.32 -12.66
CA ARG A 147 -6.77 -9.79 -13.99
C ARG A 147 -5.76 -8.78 -14.55
N VAL A 148 -4.96 -8.18 -13.68
CA VAL A 148 -3.88 -7.24 -13.99
C VAL A 148 -2.58 -7.76 -13.40
N ARG A 149 -1.44 -7.15 -13.72
CA ARG A 149 -0.19 -7.43 -13.00
C ARG A 149 0.50 -6.13 -12.63
N ILE A 150 1.21 -6.13 -11.51
CA ILE A 150 2.02 -4.98 -11.14
C ILE A 150 3.32 -5.00 -11.94
N GLU A 151 3.69 -3.87 -12.54
CA GLU A 151 4.99 -3.63 -13.15
C GLU A 151 5.36 -2.17 -12.94
N ASP A 152 6.59 -1.93 -12.50
CA ASP A 152 7.08 -0.57 -12.30
C ASP A 152 8.60 -0.50 -12.44
N ALA A 153 9.11 0.68 -12.76
CA ALA A 153 10.53 1.00 -12.66
C ALA A 153 10.91 1.48 -11.25
N ALA A 154 9.92 1.82 -10.42
CA ALA A 154 10.10 2.16 -9.02
C ALA A 154 10.53 0.96 -8.16
N PRO A 155 11.19 1.19 -7.00
CA PRO A 155 11.48 0.13 -6.06
C PRO A 155 10.20 -0.62 -5.63
N PRO A 156 10.27 -1.95 -5.46
CA PRO A 156 9.11 -2.75 -5.14
C PRO A 156 8.57 -2.45 -3.75
N ILE A 157 7.24 -2.50 -3.65
CA ILE A 157 6.46 -2.28 -2.43
C ILE A 157 5.52 -3.45 -2.20
N HIS A 158 4.94 -3.51 -1.01
CA HIS A 158 3.81 -4.38 -0.69
C HIS A 158 2.69 -3.57 -0.05
N TYR A 159 1.50 -4.16 0.01
CA TYR A 159 0.30 -3.49 0.50
C TYR A 159 -0.24 -4.20 1.73
N LEU A 160 -0.85 -3.42 2.63
CA LEU A 160 -1.86 -3.93 3.55
C LEU A 160 -3.21 -3.40 3.08
N ILE A 161 -4.18 -4.28 2.86
CA ILE A 161 -5.54 -3.93 2.46
C ILE A 161 -6.49 -4.34 3.56
N ALA A 162 -7.46 -3.49 3.90
CA ALA A 162 -8.54 -3.84 4.81
C ALA A 162 -9.90 -3.36 4.30
N ASP A 163 -10.96 -4.07 4.67
CA ASP A 163 -12.34 -3.70 4.34
C ASP A 163 -13.14 -3.20 5.55
N ALA A 164 -14.36 -2.73 5.30
CA ALA A 164 -15.25 -2.20 6.33
C ALA A 164 -15.67 -3.23 7.40
N SER A 165 -15.49 -4.53 7.14
CA SER A 165 -15.75 -5.60 8.12
C SER A 165 -14.53 -5.89 8.99
N GLY A 166 -13.38 -5.29 8.67
CA GLY A 166 -12.11 -5.47 9.35
C GLY A 166 -11.26 -6.61 8.79
N ASN A 167 -11.69 -7.30 7.73
CA ASN A 167 -10.85 -8.29 7.09
C ASN A 167 -9.60 -7.60 6.53
N CYS A 168 -8.45 -8.27 6.58
CA CYS A 168 -7.20 -7.72 6.07
C CYS A 168 -6.33 -8.77 5.38
N VAL A 169 -5.59 -8.33 4.36
CA VAL A 169 -4.58 -9.11 3.61
C VAL A 169 -3.31 -8.30 3.39
#